data_AF-A0A8B6EWR3-F1
#
_entry.id   AF-A0A8B6EWR3-F1
#
_cell.length_a   1.000
_cell.length_b   1.000
_cell.length_c   1.000
_cell.angle_alpha   90.00
_cell.angle_beta   90.00
_cell.angle_gamma   90.00
#
_symmetry.space_group_name_H-M   'P 1'
#
loop_
_entity.id
_entity.type
_entity.pdbx_description
1 polymer ?
#
loop_
_entity_poly.entity_id
_entity_poly.type
_entity_poly.pdbx_seq_one_letter_code
_entity_poly.pdbx_strand_id
1 'polypeptide(L)'
;IYHNDRVIRKLKKRLEEKKQELFIPVIHATLGDDRADQIVRSMENSKRVIIILSDKYDENEWSVFECQQAEMLNPNEGRIIFIKYHPEAEDMVQKEPWKSRVKDRKVLAIGEKSSEHQWFWDKLKYELP
;
A
#
# COMPACT_ATOMS: atom_id res chain seq x y z
N ILE A 1 9.29 -2.45 -13.11
CA ILE A 1 7.87 -2.78 -13.46
C ILE A 1 7.44 -4.16 -12.94
N TYR A 2 8.33 -5.16 -12.77
CA TYR A 2 7.93 -6.55 -12.45
C TYR A 2 8.09 -7.03 -10.98
N HIS A 3 8.65 -6.25 -10.06
CA HIS A 3 8.98 -6.76 -8.71
C HIS A 3 7.78 -6.86 -7.74
N ASN A 4 6.72 -6.06 -7.92
CA ASN A 4 5.57 -6.04 -7.01
C ASN A 4 4.47 -7.07 -7.32
N ASP A 5 4.56 -7.77 -8.46
CA ASP A 5 3.46 -8.57 -8.99
C ASP A 5 3.15 -9.81 -8.14
N ARG A 6 4.18 -10.42 -7.51
CA ARG A 6 3.99 -11.56 -6.61
C ARG A 6 3.26 -11.18 -5.32
N VAL A 7 3.49 -9.96 -4.82
CA VAL A 7 2.83 -9.43 -3.62
C VAL A 7 1.40 -9.13 -3.93
N ILE A 8 1.16 -8.39 -4.99
CA ILE A 8 -0.17 -8.00 -5.44
C ILE A 8 -1.00 -9.25 -5.67
N ARG A 9 -0.46 -10.30 -6.30
CA ARG A 9 -1.15 -11.59 -6.46
C ARG A 9 -1.45 -12.29 -5.13
N LYS A 10 -0.49 -12.35 -4.19
CA LYS A 10 -0.71 -12.98 -2.87
C LYS A 10 -1.73 -12.20 -2.03
N LEU A 11 -1.61 -10.88 -2.04
CA LEU A 11 -2.46 -9.94 -1.32
C LEU A 11 -3.88 -10.00 -1.89
N LYS A 12 -4.02 -9.89 -3.21
CA LYS A 12 -5.28 -10.09 -3.94
C LYS A 12 -5.93 -11.42 -3.56
N LYS A 13 -5.20 -12.53 -3.70
CA LYS A 13 -5.73 -13.86 -3.36
C LYS A 13 -6.26 -13.95 -1.92
N ARG A 14 -5.49 -13.48 -0.94
CA ARG A 14 -5.87 -13.59 0.49
C ARG A 14 -7.01 -12.66 0.90
N LEU A 15 -7.19 -11.54 0.20
CA LEU A 15 -8.24 -10.57 0.50
C LEU A 15 -9.52 -10.89 -0.27
N GLU A 16 -9.43 -11.42 -1.50
CA GLU A 16 -10.58 -11.94 -2.26
C GLU A 16 -11.23 -13.16 -1.59
N GLU A 17 -10.43 -14.05 -0.97
CA GLU A 17 -10.94 -15.16 -0.15
C GLU A 17 -11.91 -14.71 0.96
N LYS A 18 -11.90 -13.41 1.30
CA LYS A 18 -12.77 -12.80 2.32
C LYS A 18 -13.89 -11.93 1.77
N LYS A 19 -14.09 -11.87 0.44
CA LYS A 19 -15.04 -10.97 -0.21
C LYS A 19 -14.77 -9.48 0.08
N GLN A 20 -13.52 -9.13 0.37
CA GLN A 20 -13.13 -7.71 0.42
C GLN A 20 -12.93 -7.21 -1.01
N GLU A 21 -13.60 -6.14 -1.36
CA GLU A 21 -13.40 -5.46 -2.64
C GLU A 21 -12.07 -4.72 -2.62
N LEU A 22 -11.25 -4.95 -3.66
CA LEU A 22 -9.95 -4.33 -3.81
C LEU A 22 -9.89 -3.54 -5.10
N PHE A 23 -9.42 -2.31 -4.99
CA PHE A 23 -8.95 -1.56 -6.15
C PHE A 23 -7.43 -1.62 -6.22
N ILE A 24 -6.92 -2.05 -7.37
CA ILE A 24 -5.49 -2.12 -7.70
C ILE A 24 -5.34 -1.36 -9.02
N PRO A 25 -4.68 -0.19 -9.04
CA PRO A 25 -4.65 0.69 -10.21
C PRO A 25 -4.23 -0.01 -11.50
N VAL A 26 -3.16 -0.81 -11.46
CA VAL A 26 -2.63 -1.51 -12.63
C VAL A 26 -3.52 -2.63 -13.17
N ILE A 27 -4.53 -3.07 -12.41
CA ILE A 27 -5.47 -4.13 -12.79
C ILE A 27 -6.84 -3.55 -13.18
N HIS A 28 -7.30 -2.54 -12.46
CA HIS A 28 -8.71 -2.11 -12.51
C HIS A 28 -8.92 -0.75 -13.18
N ALA A 29 -7.86 0.05 -13.40
CA ALA A 29 -8.01 1.30 -14.14
C ALA A 29 -8.40 1.00 -15.60
N THR A 30 -9.49 1.61 -16.05
CA THR A 30 -10.05 1.42 -17.39
C THR A 30 -9.34 2.33 -18.39
N LEU A 31 -9.07 1.81 -19.59
CA LEU A 31 -8.49 2.58 -20.69
C LEU A 31 -9.55 3.52 -21.27
N GLY A 32 -9.20 4.81 -21.44
CA GLY A 32 -10.07 5.83 -22.04
C GLY A 32 -10.57 6.90 -21.04
N ASP A 33 -10.55 6.58 -19.75
CA ASP A 33 -10.82 7.53 -18.68
C ASP A 33 -9.51 8.08 -18.08
N ASP A 34 -9.58 9.24 -17.44
CA ASP A 34 -8.41 9.80 -16.74
C ASP A 34 -7.98 8.87 -15.59
N ARG A 35 -6.74 8.40 -15.66
CA ARG A 35 -6.21 7.43 -14.70
C ARG A 35 -6.07 8.03 -13.30
N ALA A 36 -5.68 9.30 -13.20
CA ALA A 36 -5.51 9.97 -11.91
C ALA A 36 -6.87 10.11 -11.21
N ASP A 37 -7.90 10.55 -11.93
CA ASP A 37 -9.27 10.66 -11.41
C ASP A 37 -9.82 9.31 -10.93
N GLN A 38 -9.62 8.24 -11.71
CA GLN A 38 -10.05 6.90 -11.32
C GLN A 38 -9.40 6.43 -10.02
N ILE A 39 -8.10 6.69 -9.87
CA ILE A 39 -7.34 6.32 -8.67
C ILE A 39 -7.84 7.13 -7.47
N VAL A 40 -7.96 8.46 -7.61
CA VAL A 40 -8.42 9.36 -6.53
C VAL A 40 -9.83 8.98 -6.08
N ARG A 41 -10.77 8.80 -7.01
CA ARG A 41 -12.14 8.34 -6.69
C ARG A 41 -12.13 6.98 -6.00
N SER A 42 -11.27 6.06 -6.43
CA SER A 42 -11.16 4.75 -5.79
C SER A 42 -10.60 4.84 -4.37
N MET A 43 -9.61 5.71 -4.14
CA MET A 43 -9.09 6.01 -2.81
C MET A 43 -10.18 6.59 -1.92
N GLU A 44 -10.95 7.59 -2.40
CA GLU A 44 -12.05 8.22 -1.67
C GLU A 44 -13.10 7.21 -1.21
N ASN A 45 -13.45 6.24 -2.06
CA ASN A 45 -14.43 5.21 -1.76
C ASN A 45 -13.87 4.04 -0.94
N SER A 46 -12.55 3.96 -0.73
CA SER A 46 -11.90 2.87 -0.01
C SER A 46 -11.80 3.12 1.50
N LYS A 47 -12.24 2.16 2.32
CA LYS A 47 -12.14 2.22 3.80
C LYS A 47 -10.69 2.24 4.32
N ARG A 48 -9.76 1.71 3.55
CA ARG A 48 -8.32 1.64 3.83
C ARG A 48 -7.56 1.85 2.53
N VAL A 49 -6.40 2.49 2.63
CA VAL A 49 -5.44 2.60 1.52
C VAL A 49 -4.16 1.90 1.94
N ILE A 50 -3.70 0.95 1.13
CA ILE A 50 -2.46 0.21 1.38
C ILE A 50 -1.39 0.77 0.45
N ILE A 51 -0.29 1.25 1.02
CA ILE A 51 0.87 1.74 0.27
C ILE A 51 2.01 0.74 0.44
N ILE A 52 2.45 0.15 -0.67
CA ILE A 52 3.52 -0.85 -0.68
C ILE A 52 4.84 -0.13 -0.97
N LEU A 53 5.69 -0.03 0.05
CA LEU A 53 7.03 0.52 -0.05
C LEU A 53 7.96 -0.56 -0.62
N SER A 54 8.16 -0.51 -1.93
CA SER A 54 9.08 -1.39 -2.66
C SER A 54 10.46 -0.76 -2.83
N ASP A 55 11.37 -1.50 -3.46
CA ASP A 55 12.57 -0.90 -4.02
C ASP A 55 12.19 0.23 -4.98
N LYS A 56 12.96 1.32 -4.95
CA LYS A 56 12.82 2.44 -5.90
C LYS A 56 11.45 3.10 -5.90
N TYR A 57 10.72 3.06 -4.79
CA TYR A 57 9.40 3.66 -4.69
C TYR A 57 9.38 5.12 -5.16
N ASP A 58 10.36 5.91 -4.72
CA ASP A 58 10.49 7.35 -5.05
C ASP A 58 10.95 7.62 -6.49
N GLU A 59 11.45 6.61 -7.22
CA GLU A 59 11.79 6.76 -8.64
C GLU A 59 10.56 6.68 -9.55
N ASN A 60 9.41 6.22 -9.01
CA ASN A 60 8.17 6.07 -9.77
C ASN A 60 7.22 7.23 -9.47
N GLU A 61 7.06 8.13 -10.45
CA GLU A 61 6.18 9.30 -10.34
C GLU A 61 4.73 8.94 -9.99
N TRP A 62 4.21 7.83 -10.50
CA TRP A 62 2.86 7.36 -10.15
C TRP A 62 2.78 6.92 -8.70
N SER A 63 3.79 6.22 -8.18
CA SER A 63 3.83 5.82 -6.77
C SER A 63 3.88 7.04 -5.83
N VAL A 64 4.66 8.07 -6.21
CA VAL A 64 4.76 9.32 -5.44
C VAL A 64 3.43 10.08 -5.48
N PHE A 65 2.82 10.21 -6.66
CA PHE A 65 1.50 10.82 -6.84
C PHE A 65 0.42 10.11 -6.01
N GLU A 66 0.32 8.79 -6.13
CA GLU A 66 -0.65 7.97 -5.39
C GLU A 66 -0.49 8.13 -3.87
N CYS A 67 0.75 8.19 -3.37
CA CYS A 67 1.02 8.43 -1.96
C CYS A 67 0.53 9.82 -1.52
N GLN A 68 0.87 10.87 -2.28
CA GLN A 68 0.47 12.24 -1.94
C GLN A 68 -1.05 12.40 -1.93
N GLN A 69 -1.75 11.82 -2.92
CA GLN A 69 -3.22 11.84 -2.95
C GLN A 69 -3.81 11.10 -1.76
N ALA A 70 -3.30 9.92 -1.42
CA ALA A 70 -3.75 9.18 -0.25
C ALA A 70 -3.57 10.00 1.04
N GLU A 71 -2.45 10.72 1.19
CA GLU A 71 -2.17 11.59 2.33
C GLU A 71 -3.13 12.77 2.42
N MET A 72 -3.44 13.41 1.29
CA MET A 72 -4.41 14.52 1.22
C MET A 72 -5.83 14.07 1.55
N LEU A 73 -6.22 12.87 1.09
CA LEU A 73 -7.54 12.26 1.35
C LEU A 73 -7.66 11.64 2.74
N ASN A 74 -6.60 11.69 3.56
CA ASN A 74 -6.57 11.03 4.85
C ASN A 74 -6.39 12.01 6.02
N PRO A 75 -7.45 12.72 6.43
CA PRO A 75 -7.41 13.59 7.61
C PRO A 75 -7.29 12.81 8.94
N ASN A 76 -7.48 11.48 8.93
CA ASN A 76 -7.39 10.61 10.11
C ASN A 76 -6.24 9.59 9.97
N GLU A 77 -5.28 9.57 10.89
CA GLU A 77 -4.03 8.80 10.80
C GLU A 77 -4.19 7.27 10.53
N GLY A 78 -5.35 6.67 10.80
CA GLY A 78 -5.59 5.22 10.69
C GLY A 78 -6.03 4.65 9.34
N ARG A 79 -6.30 5.46 8.30
CA ARG A 79 -6.78 4.93 6.99
C ARG A 79 -5.66 4.34 6.14
N ILE A 80 -4.46 4.91 6.23
CA ILE A 80 -3.29 4.52 5.44
C ILE A 80 -2.49 3.45 6.20
N ILE A 81 -2.18 2.35 5.52
CA ILE A 81 -1.30 1.30 6.00
C ILE A 81 -0.10 1.22 5.06
N PHE A 82 1.10 1.49 5.57
CA PHE A 82 2.34 1.28 4.85
C PHE A 82 2.83 -0.15 5.04
N ILE A 83 3.27 -0.78 3.96
CA ILE A 83 3.90 -2.10 3.99
C ILE A 83 5.33 -1.96 3.48
N LYS A 84 6.31 -2.17 4.36
CA LYS A 84 7.72 -2.35 4.00
C LYS A 84 7.87 -3.71 3.34
N TYR A 85 7.96 -3.72 2.02
CA TYR A 85 8.02 -4.96 1.26
C TYR A 85 9.46 -5.44 1.05
N HIS A 86 10.38 -4.49 0.87
CA HIS A 86 11.80 -4.75 0.65
C HIS A 86 12.64 -4.27 1.85
N PRO A 87 13.80 -4.89 2.15
CA PRO A 87 14.70 -4.44 3.22
C PRO A 87 15.09 -2.96 3.10
N GLU A 88 15.25 -2.46 1.86
CA GLU A 88 15.56 -1.07 1.56
C GLU A 88 14.49 -0.09 2.04
N ALA A 89 13.24 -0.56 2.20
CA ALA A 89 12.17 0.25 2.77
C ALA A 89 12.40 0.54 4.26
N GLU A 90 13.19 -0.28 4.97
CA GLU A 90 13.58 0.00 6.36
C GLU A 90 14.41 1.28 6.42
N ASP A 91 15.47 1.38 5.62
CA ASP A 91 16.33 2.56 5.58
C ASP A 91 15.57 3.79 5.08
N MET A 92 14.66 3.58 4.12
CA MET A 92 13.81 4.65 3.58
C MET A 92 12.96 5.29 4.68
N VAL A 93 12.25 4.49 5.50
CA VAL A 93 11.37 5.03 6.55
C VAL A 93 12.11 5.69 7.73
N GLN A 94 13.43 5.52 7.83
CA GLN A 94 14.25 6.19 8.86
C GLN A 94 14.72 7.58 8.42
N LYS A 95 14.57 7.95 7.15
CA LYS A 95 15.07 9.21 6.57
C LYS A 95 13.91 10.11 6.14
N GLU A 96 14.13 11.42 6.19
CA GLU A 96 13.16 12.36 5.63
C GLU A 96 13.07 12.22 4.10
N PRO A 97 11.89 12.42 3.49
CA PRO A 97 10.62 12.81 4.11
C PRO A 97 9.81 11.63 4.70
N TRP A 98 10.23 10.39 4.45
CA TRP A 98 9.48 9.19 4.80
C TRP A 98 9.30 8.99 6.31
N LYS A 99 10.32 9.34 7.09
CA LYS A 99 10.25 9.34 8.56
C LYS A 99 9.06 10.13 9.07
N SER A 100 8.85 11.34 8.55
CA SER A 100 7.68 12.15 8.88
C SER A 100 6.39 11.57 8.31
N ARG A 101 6.41 11.06 7.06
CA ARG A 101 5.21 10.50 6.41
C ARG A 101 4.66 9.26 7.09
N VAL A 102 5.49 8.43 7.69
CA VAL A 102 5.05 7.22 8.38
C VAL A 102 4.85 7.41 9.88
N LYS A 103 5.27 8.56 10.42
CA LYS A 103 5.10 8.90 11.82
C LYS A 103 3.62 8.83 12.19
N ASP A 104 3.33 8.20 13.32
CA ASP A 104 1.97 8.04 13.87
C ASP A 104 1.00 7.24 12.97
N ARG A 105 1.50 6.64 11.87
CA ARG A 105 0.72 5.80 10.95
C ARG A 105 1.08 4.33 11.08
N LYS A 106 0.19 3.47 10.56
CA LYS A 106 0.39 2.03 10.57
C LYS A 106 1.47 1.63 9.57
N VAL A 107 2.54 1.01 10.07
CA VAL A 107 3.62 0.44 9.26
C VAL A 107 3.76 -1.04 9.58
N LEU A 108 3.67 -1.88 8.56
CA LEU A 108 3.84 -3.32 8.65
C LEU A 108 5.09 -3.75 7.86
N ALA A 109 5.76 -4.80 8.32
CA ALA A 109 6.87 -5.43 7.62
C ALA A 109 6.55 -6.91 7.42
N ILE A 110 6.87 -7.47 6.26
CA ILE A 110 6.60 -8.89 5.98
C ILE A 110 7.52 -9.81 6.82
N GLY A 111 8.72 -9.34 7.17
CA GLY A 111 9.77 -10.15 7.80
C GLY A 111 10.40 -11.13 6.81
N GLU A 112 11.44 -11.85 7.23
CA GLU A 112 12.16 -12.82 6.40
C GLU A 112 11.82 -14.26 6.77
N LYS A 113 11.44 -14.50 8.02
CA LYS A 113 11.15 -15.83 8.54
C LYS A 113 9.68 -16.20 8.32
N SER A 114 9.41 -17.50 8.19
CA SER A 114 8.04 -18.01 8.03
C SER A 114 7.08 -17.59 9.15
N SER A 115 7.56 -17.50 10.39
CA SER A 115 6.77 -17.03 11.53
C SER A 115 6.41 -15.55 11.44
N GLU A 116 7.33 -14.72 10.94
CA GLU A 116 7.13 -13.29 10.72
C GLU A 116 6.16 -13.05 9.56
N HIS A 117 6.28 -13.83 8.49
CA HIS A 117 5.33 -13.83 7.39
C HIS A 117 3.91 -14.11 7.88
N GLN A 118 3.71 -15.15 8.70
CA GLN A 118 2.40 -15.48 9.24
C GLN A 118 1.84 -14.33 10.07
N TRP A 119 2.65 -13.78 10.97
CA TRP A 119 2.26 -12.68 11.84
C TRP A 119 1.92 -11.40 11.06
N PHE A 120 2.66 -11.08 9.99
CA PHE A 120 2.35 -9.99 9.08
C PHE A 120 0.93 -10.11 8.52
N TRP A 121 0.58 -11.30 8.03
CA TRP A 121 -0.74 -11.53 7.44
C TRP A 121 -1.86 -11.49 8.49
N ASP A 122 -1.62 -12.01 9.68
CA ASP A 122 -2.59 -11.96 10.78
C ASP A 122 -2.84 -10.51 11.23
N LYS A 123 -1.78 -9.69 11.31
CA LYS A 123 -1.89 -8.26 11.58
C LYS A 123 -2.61 -7.51 10.48
N LEU A 124 -2.22 -7.70 9.21
CA LEU A 124 -2.88 -7.05 8.08
C LEU A 124 -4.38 -7.39 8.07
N LYS A 125 -4.73 -8.65 8.36
CA LYS A 125 -6.11 -9.11 8.50
C LYS A 125 -6.87 -8.37 9.61
N TYR A 126 -6.23 -8.06 10.72
CA TYR A 126 -6.85 -7.35 11.84
C TYR A 126 -7.07 -5.86 11.54
N GLU A 127 -6.18 -5.24 10.77
CA GLU A 127 -6.25 -3.80 10.44
C GLU A 127 -7.25 -3.47 9.33
N LEU A 128 -7.62 -4.48 8.53
CA LEU A 128 -8.60 -4.36 7.45
C LEU A 128 -10.04 -4.59 7.96
N PRO A 129 -11.04 -3.87 7.41
CA PRO A 129 -12.43 -3.88 7.87
C PRO A 129 -13.22 -5.15 7.53
#